data_AF-A0A1E2WE55-F1
#
_entry.id   AF-A0A1E2WE55-F1
#
_cell.length_a   1.000
_cell.length_b   1.000
_cell.length_c   1.000
_cell.angle_alpha   90.00
_cell.angle_beta   90.00
_cell.angle_gamma   90.00
#
_symmetry.space_group_name_H-M   'P 1'
#
loop_
_entity.id
_entity.type
_entity.pdbx_description
1 polymer ?
#
loop_
_entity_poly.entity_id
_entity_poly.type
_entity_poly.pdbx_seq_one_letter_code
_entity_poly.pdbx_strand_id
1 'polypeptide(L)'
;MTTSIIPTLQNLYDVTQENQDNRGYCTLQWRRGKLLVKVPGQVKQPYLPALDSKRSLVECLQHSPVSLVSIDPKLGEASLRFWADACEEAQKPIFLSIPTGKKLPFRQLQRLIDWIAALGLLLLLSPVMLGLIVLMQVYSPGSLFCHEWRVGERGKLFQAMSFCTYNTTSLERWMSKYNLNNLPQLFNVLRGDMSLTGSRCWTLEDAVQLNKLPTSWEVEAQSHLLHLDGQTL
;
A
#
# COMPACT_ATOMS: atom_id res chain seq x y z
N MET A 1 1.58 -14.16 59.34
CA MET A 1 0.76 -12.96 59.62
C MET A 1 1.71 -11.84 60.04
N THR A 2 2.05 -10.93 59.14
CA THR A 2 2.41 -9.54 59.45
C THR A 2 2.44 -8.74 58.15
N THR A 3 1.59 -7.72 58.12
CA THR A 3 1.31 -6.75 57.06
C THR A 3 2.02 -5.42 57.35
N SER A 4 2.51 -4.74 56.31
CA SER A 4 2.58 -3.26 56.20
C SER A 4 3.01 -2.91 54.76
N ILE A 5 2.11 -2.57 53.83
CA ILE A 5 1.56 -1.23 53.51
C ILE A 5 2.62 -0.21 52.99
N ILE A 6 2.84 -0.26 51.66
CA ILE A 6 2.98 0.76 50.58
C ILE A 6 3.21 2.26 50.96
N PRO A 7 3.94 3.05 50.14
CA PRO A 7 3.27 3.77 49.04
C PRO A 7 4.02 3.82 47.68
N THR A 8 3.20 3.70 46.65
CA THR A 8 3.26 4.19 45.28
C THR A 8 4.21 5.35 44.97
N LEU A 9 5.14 5.13 44.02
CA LEU A 9 5.71 6.17 43.16
C LEU A 9 5.12 6.03 41.74
N GLN A 10 3.82 6.26 41.64
CA GLN A 10 3.19 6.81 40.43
C GLN A 10 3.33 8.33 40.54
N ASN A 11 3.66 9.02 39.44
CA ASN A 11 3.85 10.47 39.30
C ASN A 11 5.26 11.03 39.52
N LEU A 12 6.23 10.64 38.69
CA LEU A 12 7.26 11.59 38.26
C LEU A 12 7.90 11.10 36.96
N TYR A 13 7.21 11.33 35.84
CA TYR A 13 7.73 11.67 34.51
C TYR A 13 6.51 11.70 33.58
N ASP A 14 5.59 12.59 33.94
CA ASP A 14 4.63 13.19 33.03
C ASP A 14 5.43 14.24 32.24
N VAL A 15 6.19 13.77 31.27
CA VAL A 15 6.86 14.62 30.28
C VAL A 15 6.12 14.36 28.98
N THR A 16 5.13 15.22 28.73
CA THR A 16 4.78 15.76 27.41
C THR A 16 5.36 14.95 26.24
N GLN A 17 4.64 13.91 25.81
CA GLN A 17 4.72 13.37 24.45
C GLN A 17 3.47 13.77 23.68
N GLU A 18 3.18 15.07 23.71
CA GLU A 18 2.42 15.71 22.66
C GLU A 18 3.44 16.05 21.56
N ASN A 19 3.31 15.40 20.40
CA ASN A 19 3.92 15.81 19.14
C ASN A 19 5.40 15.43 18.86
N GLN A 20 5.71 14.12 18.80
CA GLN A 20 6.91 13.66 18.06
C GLN A 20 6.70 12.28 17.42
N ASP A 21 6.48 12.29 16.11
CA ASP A 21 6.51 11.18 15.12
C ASP A 21 5.89 9.82 15.51
N ASN A 22 4.68 9.60 14.97
CA ASN A 22 3.92 8.35 14.94
C ASN A 22 4.60 7.26 14.04
N ARG A 23 5.90 7.01 14.22
CA ARG A 23 6.70 6.04 13.48
C ARG A 23 7.10 4.91 14.45
N GLY A 24 6.47 3.74 14.33
CA GLY A 24 7.17 2.50 14.74
C GLY A 24 6.45 1.53 15.67
N TYR A 25 5.27 1.83 16.21
CA TYR A 25 4.53 0.81 16.96
C TYR A 25 3.69 -0.01 15.99
N CYS A 26 4.25 -1.06 15.40
CA CYS A 26 3.49 -2.07 14.66
C CYS A 26 3.71 -3.44 15.30
N THR A 27 2.70 -4.31 15.26
CA THR A 27 2.84 -5.67 15.74
C THR A 27 3.23 -6.60 14.60
N LEU A 28 4.39 -7.25 14.73
CA LEU A 28 4.84 -8.28 13.79
C LEU A 28 4.34 -9.65 14.24
N GLN A 29 3.72 -10.40 13.33
CA GLN A 29 3.35 -11.80 13.56
C GLN A 29 3.82 -12.65 12.39
N TRP A 30 4.63 -13.68 12.68
CA TRP A 30 5.06 -14.63 11.67
C TRP A 30 4.17 -15.88 11.69
N ARG A 31 3.65 -16.30 10.54
CA ARG A 31 2.82 -17.51 10.42
C ARG A 31 2.99 -18.17 9.05
N ARG A 32 3.45 -19.43 9.02
CA ARG A 32 3.58 -20.24 7.78
C ARG A 32 4.34 -19.51 6.66
N GLY A 33 5.47 -18.87 6.99
CA GLY A 33 6.27 -18.09 6.03
C GLY A 33 5.71 -16.71 5.68
N LYS A 34 4.53 -16.32 6.18
CA LYS A 34 3.93 -14.99 6.00
C LYS A 34 4.27 -14.11 7.20
N LEU A 35 4.79 -12.91 6.95
CA LEU A 35 4.94 -11.86 7.96
C LEU A 35 3.72 -10.95 7.93
N LEU A 36 3.01 -10.84 9.04
CA LEU A 36 1.87 -9.94 9.22
C LEU A 36 2.35 -8.71 9.99
N VAL A 37 2.13 -7.53 9.41
CA VAL A 37 2.40 -6.23 10.03
C VAL A 37 1.06 -5.62 10.39
N LYS A 38 0.76 -5.54 11.68
CA LYS A 38 -0.53 -5.09 12.20
C LYS A 38 -0.38 -3.82 13.03
N VAL A 39 -1.50 -3.14 13.26
CA VAL A 39 -1.64 -2.05 14.24
C VAL A 39 -1.18 -2.55 15.62
N PRO A 40 -0.61 -1.70 16.49
CA PRO A 40 -0.19 -2.12 17.81
C PRO A 40 -1.43 -2.50 18.63
N GLY A 41 -1.48 -3.76 19.07
CA GLY A 41 -2.53 -4.26 19.97
C GLY A 41 -2.18 -4.01 21.43
N GLN A 42 -3.01 -4.50 22.35
CA GLN A 42 -2.75 -4.41 23.80
C GLN A 42 -1.50 -5.19 24.25
N VAL A 43 -0.97 -6.09 23.41
CA VAL A 43 0.23 -6.87 23.70
C VAL A 43 1.47 -6.03 23.41
N LYS A 44 2.21 -5.65 24.47
CA LYS A 44 3.52 -5.00 24.35
C LYS A 44 4.50 -5.95 23.65
N GLN A 45 4.90 -5.61 22.44
CA GLN A 45 5.98 -6.32 21.74
C GLN A 45 7.35 -5.79 22.17
N PRO A 46 8.40 -6.63 22.14
CA PRO A 46 9.75 -6.16 22.37
C PRO A 46 10.13 -5.13 21.29
N TYR A 47 10.82 -4.08 21.71
CA TYR A 47 11.36 -3.07 20.80
C TYR A 47 12.27 -3.73 19.77
N LEU A 48 11.99 -3.49 18.50
CA LEU A 48 12.70 -4.06 17.36
C LEU A 48 13.48 -2.94 16.66
N PRO A 49 14.78 -2.77 16.94
CA PRO A 49 15.58 -1.70 16.34
C PRO A 49 15.69 -1.81 14.81
N ALA A 50 15.39 -2.99 14.26
CA ALA A 50 15.30 -3.21 12.82
C ALA A 50 14.21 -2.36 12.14
N LEU A 51 13.22 -1.85 12.88
CA LEU A 51 12.13 -1.02 12.35
C LEU A 51 12.46 0.47 12.32
N ASP A 52 13.55 0.90 12.96
CA ASP A 52 13.92 2.32 13.04
C ASP A 52 14.56 2.83 11.76
N SER A 53 15.16 1.92 10.97
CA SER A 53 15.84 2.26 9.73
C SER A 53 15.42 1.34 8.59
N LYS A 54 15.24 1.92 7.39
CA LYS A 54 14.93 1.15 6.18
C LYS A 54 15.97 0.07 5.91
N ARG A 55 17.26 0.40 6.08
CA ARG A 55 18.38 -0.52 5.79
C ARG A 55 18.35 -1.74 6.68
N SER A 56 18.16 -1.55 7.99
CA SER A 56 18.07 -2.66 8.95
C SER A 56 16.86 -3.54 8.65
N LEU A 57 15.73 -2.95 8.26
CA LEU A 57 14.55 -3.70 7.85
C LEU A 57 14.82 -4.53 6.57
N VAL A 58 15.45 -3.92 5.55
CA VAL A 58 15.81 -4.60 4.30
C VAL A 58 16.74 -5.78 4.58
N GLU A 59 17.79 -5.58 5.38
CA GLU A 59 18.74 -6.64 5.76
C GLU A 59 18.04 -7.79 6.50
N CYS A 60 17.18 -7.47 7.48
CA CYS A 60 16.38 -8.46 8.19
C CYS A 60 15.44 -9.23 7.24
N LEU A 61 14.81 -8.52 6.30
CA LEU A 61 13.94 -9.14 5.31
C LEU A 61 14.75 -10.07 4.41
N GLN A 62 15.87 -9.65 3.85
CA GLN A 62 16.69 -10.47 2.95
C GLN A 62 17.15 -11.79 3.60
N HIS A 63 17.54 -11.76 4.87
CA HIS A 63 17.98 -12.96 5.60
C HIS A 63 16.84 -13.79 6.22
N SER A 64 15.62 -13.27 6.24
CA SER A 64 14.47 -13.95 6.84
C SER A 64 13.87 -15.00 5.90
N PRO A 65 13.39 -16.15 6.42
CA PRO A 65 12.68 -17.17 5.63
C PRO A 65 11.25 -16.73 5.21
N VAL A 66 10.87 -15.48 5.46
CA VAL A 66 9.56 -14.93 5.08
C VAL A 66 9.41 -14.91 3.55
N SER A 67 8.36 -15.55 3.03
CA SER A 67 8.04 -15.60 1.61
C SER A 67 7.18 -14.41 1.14
N LEU A 68 6.38 -13.83 2.03
CA LEU A 68 5.56 -12.64 1.73
C LEU A 68 5.25 -11.82 2.97
N VAL A 69 5.10 -10.51 2.79
CA VAL A 69 4.72 -9.57 3.84
C VAL A 69 3.29 -9.10 3.61
N SER A 70 2.50 -8.99 4.68
CA SER A 70 1.10 -8.54 4.61
C SER A 70 0.89 -7.48 5.66
N ILE A 71 0.55 -6.28 5.22
CA ILE A 71 0.44 -5.09 6.06
C ILE A 71 -1.02 -4.68 6.21
N ASP A 72 -1.38 -4.21 7.40
CA ASP A 72 -2.70 -3.71 7.73
C ASP A 72 -2.85 -2.24 7.23
N PRO A 73 -3.88 -1.90 6.44
CA PRO A 73 -4.09 -0.52 5.99
C PRO A 73 -4.26 0.48 7.14
N LYS A 74 -4.69 0.04 8.34
CA LYS A 74 -4.84 0.93 9.51
C LYS A 74 -3.52 1.53 10.02
N LEU A 75 -2.37 1.01 9.60
CA LEU A 75 -1.04 1.54 9.96
C LEU A 75 -0.72 2.91 9.35
N GLY A 76 -1.56 3.37 8.43
CA GLY A 76 -1.40 4.64 7.75
C GLY A 76 -0.44 4.58 6.57
N GLU A 77 -0.53 5.59 5.72
CA GLU A 77 0.14 5.67 4.42
C GLU A 77 1.67 5.69 4.54
N ALA A 78 2.23 6.44 5.49
CA ALA A 78 3.67 6.54 5.70
C ALA A 78 4.30 5.17 6.03
N SER A 79 3.64 4.41 6.92
CA SER A 79 4.05 3.04 7.26
C SER A 79 3.94 2.11 6.05
N LEU A 80 2.84 2.21 5.29
CA LEU A 80 2.66 1.42 4.06
C LEU A 80 3.77 1.67 3.05
N ARG A 81 4.11 2.93 2.79
CA ARG A 81 5.20 3.33 1.88
C ARG A 81 6.55 2.78 2.37
N PHE A 82 6.88 3.01 3.64
CA PHE A 82 8.13 2.54 4.23
C PHE A 82 8.33 1.01 4.10
N TRP A 83 7.29 0.24 4.42
CA TRP A 83 7.33 -1.21 4.29
C TRP A 83 7.36 -1.67 2.83
N ALA A 84 6.63 -1.00 1.94
CA ALA A 84 6.63 -1.32 0.52
C ALA A 84 8.02 -1.10 -0.09
N ASP A 85 8.66 0.04 0.18
CA ASP A 85 10.01 0.37 -0.28
C ASP A 85 11.05 -0.62 0.26
N ALA A 86 10.94 -1.03 1.53
CA ALA A 86 11.87 -2.00 2.12
C ALA A 86 11.65 -3.42 1.56
N CYS A 87 10.40 -3.81 1.33
CA CYS A 87 10.08 -5.11 0.75
C CYS A 87 10.53 -5.21 -0.71
N GLU A 88 10.37 -4.16 -1.50
CA GLU A 88 10.84 -4.13 -2.89
C GLU A 88 12.35 -4.26 -2.99
N GLU A 89 13.09 -3.53 -2.15
CA GLU A 89 14.55 -3.62 -2.07
C GLU A 89 15.03 -5.00 -1.58
N ALA A 90 14.25 -5.64 -0.71
CA ALA A 90 14.48 -7.02 -0.28
C ALA A 90 13.95 -8.09 -1.27
N GLN A 91 13.37 -7.68 -2.40
CA GLN A 91 12.72 -8.57 -3.39
C GLN A 91 11.63 -9.47 -2.79
N LYS A 92 10.89 -8.95 -1.80
CA LYS A 92 9.79 -9.66 -1.14
C LYS A 92 8.45 -9.07 -1.54
N PRO A 93 7.47 -9.90 -1.93
CA PRO A 93 6.16 -9.39 -2.29
C PRO A 93 5.42 -8.92 -1.03
N ILE A 94 4.85 -7.72 -1.12
CA ILE A 94 4.05 -7.10 -0.06
C ILE A 94 2.57 -7.01 -0.49
N PHE A 95 1.68 -7.33 0.46
CA PHE A 95 0.24 -7.37 0.27
C PHE A 95 -0.47 -6.54 1.33
N LEU A 96 -1.54 -5.85 0.94
CA LEU A 96 -2.45 -5.20 1.84
C LEU A 96 -3.49 -6.22 2.35
N SER A 97 -3.75 -6.19 3.65
CA SER A 97 -4.73 -7.05 4.30
C SER A 97 -6.14 -6.50 4.08
N ILE A 98 -6.69 -6.68 2.87
CA ILE A 98 -8.05 -6.24 2.49
C ILE A 98 -8.97 -7.45 2.34
N PRO A 99 -10.26 -7.37 2.71
CA PRO A 99 -11.24 -8.38 2.35
C PRO A 99 -11.27 -8.59 0.83
N THR A 100 -10.89 -9.78 0.38
CA THR A 100 -10.90 -10.14 -1.04
C THR A 100 -12.32 -10.37 -1.53
N GLY A 101 -12.73 -9.64 -2.58
CA GLY A 101 -14.00 -9.88 -3.27
C GLY A 101 -14.09 -11.24 -3.96
N LYS A 102 -15.31 -11.61 -4.38
CA LYS A 102 -15.61 -12.90 -5.04
C LYS A 102 -14.71 -13.11 -6.27
N LYS A 103 -14.18 -14.33 -6.44
CA LYS A 103 -13.34 -14.71 -7.58
C LYS A 103 -14.22 -14.91 -8.83
N LEU A 104 -13.95 -14.19 -9.92
CA LEU A 104 -14.58 -14.48 -11.21
C LEU A 104 -14.03 -15.80 -11.81
N PRO A 105 -14.89 -16.65 -12.41
CA PRO A 105 -14.51 -17.97 -12.93
C PRO A 105 -13.57 -17.92 -14.16
N PHE A 106 -13.63 -16.86 -14.99
CA PHE A 106 -12.86 -16.75 -16.25
C PHE A 106 -11.60 -15.88 -16.16
N ARG A 107 -11.08 -15.67 -14.94
CA ARG A 107 -10.01 -14.70 -14.68
C ARG A 107 -8.70 -14.97 -15.43
N GLN A 108 -8.35 -16.24 -15.66
CA GLN A 108 -7.12 -16.57 -16.40
C GLN A 108 -7.22 -16.17 -17.88
N LEU A 109 -8.39 -16.34 -18.48
CA LEU A 109 -8.62 -15.94 -19.87
C LEU A 109 -8.63 -14.42 -20.00
N GLN A 110 -9.24 -13.71 -19.05
CA GLN A 110 -9.20 -12.24 -19.01
C GLN A 110 -7.76 -11.74 -18.93
N ARG A 111 -6.89 -12.39 -18.14
CA ARG A 111 -5.46 -12.03 -18.07
C ARG A 111 -4.73 -12.21 -19.39
N LEU A 112 -5.03 -13.27 -20.14
CA LEU A 112 -4.43 -13.48 -21.47
C LEU A 112 -4.89 -12.40 -22.46
N ILE A 113 -6.19 -12.08 -22.46
CA ILE A 113 -6.76 -11.04 -23.31
C ILE A 113 -6.15 -9.68 -22.97
N ASP A 114 -6.08 -9.33 -21.69
CA ASP A 114 -5.46 -8.08 -21.23
C ASP A 114 -3.99 -7.99 -21.65
N TRP A 115 -3.25 -9.10 -21.56
CA TRP A 115 -1.84 -9.15 -21.95
C TRP A 115 -1.66 -8.96 -23.46
N ILE A 116 -2.45 -9.65 -24.28
CA ILE A 116 -2.45 -9.50 -25.75
C ILE A 116 -2.86 -8.07 -26.14
N ALA A 117 -3.92 -7.55 -25.54
CA ALA A 117 -4.41 -6.19 -25.79
C ALA A 117 -3.37 -5.13 -25.40
N ALA A 118 -2.73 -5.28 -24.24
CA ALA A 118 -1.66 -4.39 -23.79
C ALA A 118 -0.44 -4.45 -24.71
N LEU A 119 -0.04 -5.64 -25.17
CA LEU A 119 1.06 -5.80 -26.11
C LEU A 119 0.75 -5.14 -27.46
N GLY A 120 -0.44 -5.37 -28.00
CA GLY A 120 -0.89 -4.75 -29.25
C GLY A 120 -0.95 -3.22 -29.14
N LEU A 121 -1.51 -2.71 -28.04
CA LEU A 121 -1.59 -1.28 -27.78
C LEU A 121 -0.20 -0.64 -27.58
N LEU A 122 0.72 -1.33 -26.91
CA LEU A 122 2.09 -0.87 -26.72
C LEU A 122 2.83 -0.79 -28.06
N LEU A 123 2.70 -1.80 -28.93
CA LEU A 123 3.31 -1.79 -30.26
C LEU A 123 2.78 -0.62 -31.11
N LEU A 124 1.46 -0.43 -31.10
CA LEU A 124 0.79 0.65 -31.83
C LEU A 124 1.20 2.05 -31.32
N LEU A 125 1.30 2.22 -30.00
CA LEU A 125 1.64 3.50 -29.37
C LEU A 125 3.14 3.72 -29.19
N SER A 126 4.00 2.74 -29.51
CA SER A 126 5.45 2.87 -29.38
C SER A 126 6.05 4.10 -30.08
N PRO A 127 5.67 4.48 -31.33
CA PRO A 127 6.20 5.70 -31.94
C PRO A 127 5.76 6.97 -31.21
N VAL A 128 4.54 6.98 -30.67
CA VAL A 128 4.01 8.11 -29.88
C VAL A 128 4.79 8.23 -28.57
N MET A 129 5.00 7.12 -27.86
CA MET A 129 5.77 7.12 -26.62
C MET A 129 7.20 7.60 -26.83
N LEU A 130 7.87 7.15 -27.89
CA LEU A 130 9.22 7.64 -28.24
C LEU A 130 9.22 9.14 -28.54
N GLY A 131 8.23 9.63 -29.30
CA GLY A 131 8.07 11.06 -29.57
C GLY A 131 7.88 11.87 -28.28
N LEU A 132 7.03 11.40 -27.36
CA LEU A 132 6.81 12.04 -26.06
C LEU A 132 8.07 12.04 -25.20
N ILE A 133 8.84 10.94 -25.18
CA ILE A 133 10.11 10.84 -24.45
C ILE A 133 11.10 11.89 -24.95
N VAL A 134 11.32 11.98 -26.27
CA VAL A 134 12.21 12.99 -26.88
C VAL A 134 11.74 14.39 -26.53
N LEU A 135 10.44 14.65 -26.65
CA LEU A 135 9.87 15.96 -26.39
C LEU A 135 10.02 16.37 -24.92
N MET A 136 9.73 15.47 -23.98
CA MET A 136 9.93 15.70 -22.55
C MET A 136 11.39 15.96 -22.22
N GLN A 137 12.32 15.23 -22.82
CA GLN A 137 13.75 15.41 -22.57
C GLN A 137 14.26 16.77 -23.06
N VAL A 138 13.64 17.34 -24.10
CA VAL A 138 13.98 18.69 -24.61
C VAL A 138 13.38 19.79 -23.73
N TYR A 139 12.13 19.65 -23.28
CA TYR A 139 11.45 20.71 -22.52
C TYR A 139 11.75 20.70 -21.01
N SER A 140 11.92 19.51 -20.43
CA SER A 140 12.09 19.30 -18.99
C SER A 140 13.13 18.20 -18.75
N PRO A 141 14.44 18.52 -18.83
CA PRO A 141 15.50 17.56 -18.54
C PRO A 141 15.44 17.15 -17.07
N GLY A 142 14.86 15.98 -16.80
CA GLY A 142 14.65 15.42 -15.46
C GLY A 142 14.35 13.93 -15.53
N SER A 143 13.87 13.35 -14.42
CA SER A 143 13.40 11.95 -14.44
C SER A 143 12.20 11.85 -15.39
N LEU A 144 12.29 10.97 -16.38
CA LEU A 144 11.20 10.77 -17.34
C LEU A 144 10.08 9.90 -16.76
N PHE A 145 10.45 8.93 -15.91
CA PHE A 145 9.53 7.98 -15.31
C PHE A 145 9.40 8.21 -13.81
N CYS A 146 8.15 8.28 -13.36
CA CYS A 146 7.76 8.37 -11.97
C CYS A 146 7.12 7.05 -11.57
N HIS A 147 7.41 6.62 -10.34
CA HIS A 147 6.88 5.39 -9.77
C HIS A 147 6.00 5.76 -8.59
N GLU A 148 4.78 5.25 -8.59
CA GLU A 148 3.81 5.47 -7.53
C GLU A 148 3.35 4.13 -6.98
N TRP A 149 3.36 4.00 -5.64
CA TRP A 149 2.81 2.83 -4.98
C TRP A 149 1.30 2.76 -5.17
N ARG A 150 0.83 1.65 -5.75
CA ARG A 150 -0.58 1.34 -5.90
C ARG A 150 -0.92 -0.04 -5.38
N VAL A 151 -2.17 -0.18 -4.97
CA VAL A 151 -2.75 -1.44 -4.54
C VAL A 151 -3.43 -2.08 -5.75
N GLY A 152 -2.85 -3.18 -6.20
CA GLY A 152 -3.36 -3.99 -7.29
C GLY A 152 -4.29 -5.09 -6.82
N GLU A 153 -4.46 -6.06 -7.71
CA GLU A 153 -5.40 -7.15 -7.50
C GLU A 153 -5.03 -8.00 -6.27
N ARG A 154 -6.02 -8.38 -5.46
CA ARG A 154 -5.84 -9.12 -4.18
C ARG A 154 -5.00 -8.37 -3.14
N GLY A 155 -4.92 -7.05 -3.23
CA GLY A 155 -4.15 -6.23 -2.31
C GLY A 155 -2.65 -6.25 -2.57
N LYS A 156 -2.15 -6.87 -3.65
CA LYS A 156 -0.72 -6.85 -3.98
C LYS A 156 -0.28 -5.41 -4.21
N LEU A 157 0.73 -4.94 -3.49
CA LEU A 157 1.33 -3.64 -3.71
C LEU A 157 2.33 -3.73 -4.88
N PHE A 158 2.31 -2.73 -5.75
CA PHE A 158 3.23 -2.63 -6.88
C PHE A 158 3.48 -1.16 -7.24
N GLN A 159 4.58 -0.90 -7.93
CA GLN A 159 4.89 0.43 -8.46
C GLN A 159 4.27 0.63 -9.83
N ALA A 160 3.27 1.50 -9.92
CA ALA A 160 2.71 1.96 -11.19
C ALA A 160 3.67 2.96 -11.84
N MET A 161 4.02 2.72 -13.10
CA MET A 161 4.93 3.57 -13.85
C MET A 161 4.15 4.63 -14.63
N SER A 162 4.52 5.90 -14.51
CA SER A 162 3.95 7.01 -15.28
C SER A 162 5.06 7.91 -15.81
N PHE A 163 4.74 8.75 -16.79
CA PHE A 163 5.62 9.85 -17.15
C PHE A 163 5.57 10.92 -16.07
N CYS A 164 6.75 11.39 -15.62
CA CYS A 164 6.83 12.46 -14.65
C CYS A 164 6.33 13.78 -15.27
N THR A 165 5.24 14.31 -14.74
CA THR A 165 4.70 15.61 -15.14
C THR A 165 4.69 16.54 -13.93
N TYR A 166 5.43 17.65 -14.00
CA TYR A 166 5.50 18.66 -12.94
C TYR A 166 4.56 19.85 -13.22
N ASN A 167 3.78 19.78 -14.30
CA ASN A 167 2.88 20.82 -14.78
C ASN A 167 3.60 22.16 -15.05
N THR A 168 4.91 22.12 -15.30
CA THR A 168 5.71 23.33 -15.57
C THR A 168 5.54 23.79 -17.00
N THR A 169 5.33 22.85 -17.93
CA THR A 169 5.22 23.13 -19.36
C THR A 169 3.81 22.91 -19.88
N SER A 170 3.47 23.57 -21.00
CA SER A 170 2.18 23.34 -21.68
C SER A 170 2.05 21.90 -22.18
N LEU A 171 3.16 21.27 -22.55
CA LEU A 171 3.21 19.85 -22.93
C LEU A 171 2.82 18.94 -21.77
N GLU A 172 3.42 19.12 -20.59
CA GLU A 172 3.09 18.32 -19.40
C GLU A 172 1.62 18.44 -19.01
N ARG A 173 1.09 19.67 -19.02
CA ARG A 173 -0.34 19.92 -18.77
C ARG A 173 -1.23 19.25 -19.81
N TRP A 174 -0.83 19.26 -21.08
CA TRP A 174 -1.54 18.56 -22.16
C TRP A 174 -1.50 17.04 -21.96
N MET A 175 -0.33 16.46 -21.68
CA MET A 175 -0.20 15.03 -21.40
C MET A 175 -1.04 14.59 -20.21
N SER A 176 -1.04 15.37 -19.13
CA SER A 176 -1.88 15.12 -17.95
C SER A 176 -3.37 15.23 -18.29
N LYS A 177 -3.78 16.22 -19.10
CA LYS A 177 -5.18 16.42 -19.51
C LYS A 177 -5.72 15.24 -20.33
N TYR A 178 -4.88 14.66 -21.19
CA TYR A 178 -5.26 13.51 -22.03
C TYR A 178 -4.87 12.15 -21.42
N ASN A 179 -4.41 12.10 -20.17
CA ASN A 179 -3.92 10.88 -19.49
C ASN A 179 -2.80 10.15 -20.23
N LEU A 180 -2.06 10.84 -21.09
CA LEU A 180 -0.93 10.27 -21.83
C LEU A 180 0.27 9.99 -20.92
N ASN A 181 0.30 10.61 -19.75
CA ASN A 181 1.27 10.29 -18.70
C ASN A 181 1.14 8.85 -18.17
N ASN A 182 -0.02 8.20 -18.35
CA ASN A 182 -0.26 6.83 -17.90
C ASN A 182 0.13 5.77 -18.95
N LEU A 183 0.57 6.15 -20.15
CA LEU A 183 1.00 5.19 -21.17
C LEU A 183 2.06 4.19 -20.68
N PRO A 184 3.04 4.57 -19.85
CA PRO A 184 4.00 3.63 -19.29
C PRO A 184 3.36 2.55 -18.40
N GLN A 185 2.13 2.72 -17.91
CA GLN A 185 1.42 1.70 -17.13
C GLN A 185 1.09 0.44 -17.96
N LEU A 186 1.15 0.51 -19.29
CA LEU A 186 1.03 -0.70 -20.14
C LEU A 186 2.12 -1.73 -19.81
N PHE A 187 3.32 -1.29 -19.41
CA PHE A 187 4.36 -2.19 -18.92
C PHE A 187 3.97 -2.88 -17.60
N ASN A 188 3.17 -2.25 -16.74
CA ASN A 188 2.63 -2.89 -15.54
C ASN A 188 1.58 -3.97 -15.88
N VAL A 189 0.80 -3.77 -16.95
CA VAL A 189 -0.13 -4.79 -17.45
C VAL A 189 0.65 -5.98 -18.00
N LEU A 190 1.70 -5.75 -18.78
CA LEU A 190 2.56 -6.83 -19.32
C LEU A 190 3.30 -7.60 -18.22
N ARG A 191 3.69 -6.93 -17.13
CA ARG A 191 4.25 -7.57 -15.92
C ARG A 191 3.22 -8.37 -15.12
N GLY A 192 1.92 -8.19 -15.40
CA GLY A 192 0.83 -8.85 -14.70
C GLY A 192 0.49 -8.22 -13.34
N ASP A 193 1.00 -7.02 -13.05
CA ASP A 193 0.69 -6.26 -11.83
C ASP A 193 -0.67 -5.53 -11.93
N MET A 194 -1.04 -5.13 -13.16
CA MET A 194 -2.28 -4.43 -13.47
C MET A 194 -3.08 -5.17 -14.56
N SER A 195 -4.38 -4.92 -14.63
CA SER A 195 -5.27 -5.42 -15.68
C SER A 195 -5.80 -4.20 -16.46
N LEU A 196 -5.87 -4.32 -17.79
CA LEU A 196 -6.35 -3.23 -18.64
C LEU A 196 -7.86 -3.05 -18.51
N THR A 197 -8.60 -4.16 -18.37
CA THR A 197 -10.07 -4.19 -18.27
C THR A 197 -10.60 -4.44 -16.85
N GLY A 198 -9.71 -4.64 -15.89
CA GLY A 198 -10.02 -5.09 -14.53
C GLY A 198 -10.27 -3.99 -13.51
N SER A 199 -10.47 -4.41 -12.26
CA SER A 199 -10.74 -3.54 -11.11
C SER A 199 -9.70 -2.42 -10.99
N ARG A 200 -10.17 -1.17 -10.79
CA ARG A 200 -9.31 0.00 -10.59
C ARG A 200 -8.29 -0.28 -9.50
N CYS A 201 -7.01 -0.03 -9.78
CA CYS A 201 -5.99 0.02 -8.75
C CYS A 201 -6.29 1.19 -7.81
N TRP A 202 -6.08 0.98 -6.51
CA TRP A 202 -6.25 2.02 -5.51
C TRP A 202 -4.90 2.67 -5.20
N THR A 203 -4.93 3.96 -4.88
CA THR A 203 -3.78 4.62 -4.27
C THR A 203 -3.59 4.11 -2.84
N LEU A 204 -2.43 4.37 -2.23
CA LEU A 204 -2.24 4.05 -0.82
C LEU A 204 -3.18 4.86 0.07
N GLU A 205 -3.45 6.11 -0.30
CA GLU A 205 -4.41 6.97 0.37
C GLU A 205 -5.82 6.35 0.34
N ASP A 206 -6.30 5.95 -0.83
CA ASP A 206 -7.60 5.31 -1.00
C ASP A 206 -7.70 4.04 -0.16
N ALA A 207 -6.65 3.23 -0.12
CA ALA A 207 -6.64 1.97 0.60
C ALA A 207 -6.69 2.15 2.13
N VAL A 208 -6.07 3.21 2.65
CA VAL A 208 -6.19 3.61 4.06
C VAL A 208 -7.60 4.13 4.34
N GLN A 209 -8.18 4.93 3.43
CA GLN A 209 -9.54 5.47 3.57
C GLN A 209 -10.63 4.40 3.53
N LEU A 210 -10.49 3.38 2.67
CA LEU A 210 -11.43 2.26 2.59
C LEU A 210 -11.56 1.50 3.92
N ASN A 211 -10.51 1.51 4.75
CA ASN A 211 -10.54 0.88 6.07
C ASN A 211 -11.12 1.78 7.16
N LYS A 212 -11.31 3.08 6.88
CA LYS A 212 -12.04 4.00 7.77
C LYS A 212 -13.55 3.90 7.59
N LEU A 213 -14.02 3.42 6.44
CA LEU A 213 -15.43 3.15 6.23
C LEU A 213 -15.79 1.89 7.02
N PRO A 214 -16.88 1.91 7.83
CA PRO A 214 -17.32 0.71 8.51
C PRO A 214 -17.59 -0.35 7.45
N THR A 215 -16.99 -1.52 7.64
CA THR A 215 -17.24 -2.63 6.72
C THR A 215 -18.75 -2.92 6.70
N SER A 216 -19.31 -3.35 5.57
CA SER A 216 -20.77 -3.52 5.45
C SER A 216 -21.37 -4.42 6.54
N TRP A 217 -20.59 -5.36 7.08
CA TRP A 217 -20.97 -6.21 8.20
C TRP A 217 -20.85 -5.52 9.57
N GLU A 218 -19.96 -4.54 9.76
CA GLU A 218 -19.91 -3.69 10.96
C GLU A 218 -21.11 -2.76 11.03
N VAL A 219 -21.55 -2.22 9.88
CA VAL A 219 -22.79 -1.42 9.79
C VAL A 219 -24.00 -2.28 10.14
N GLU A 220 -24.07 -3.51 9.64
CA GLU A 220 -25.19 -4.41 9.88
C GLU A 220 -25.24 -4.92 11.34
N ALA A 221 -24.07 -5.18 11.94
CA ALA A 221 -23.95 -5.48 13.36
C ALA A 221 -24.34 -4.30 14.27
N GLN A 222 -23.97 -3.07 13.90
CA GLN A 222 -24.37 -1.86 14.61
C GLN A 222 -25.87 -1.57 14.48
N SER A 223 -26.48 -1.79 13.31
CA SER A 223 -27.93 -1.66 13.16
C SER A 223 -28.69 -2.69 13.99
N HIS A 224 -28.17 -3.91 14.13
CA HIS A 224 -28.77 -4.95 14.97
C HIS A 224 -28.67 -4.62 16.47
N LEU A 225 -27.57 -4.00 16.91
CA LEU A 225 -27.40 -3.56 18.30
C LEU A 225 -28.33 -2.39 18.65
N LEU A 226 -28.45 -1.38 17.76
CA LEU A 226 -29.38 -0.25 17.95
C LEU A 226 -30.85 -0.70 17.98
N HIS A 227 -31.19 -1.78 17.29
CA HIS A 227 -32.54 -2.36 17.32
C HIS A 227 -32.87 -3.10 18.62
N LEU A 228 -31.86 -3.63 19.33
CA LEU A 228 -32.04 -4.32 20.61
C LEU A 228 -32.16 -3.33 21.78
N ASP A 229 -31.38 -2.25 21.78
CA ASP A 229 -31.47 -1.20 22.81
C ASP A 229 -32.79 -0.41 22.71
N GLY A 230 -33.40 -0.33 21.53
CA GLY A 230 -34.72 0.27 21.32
C GLY A 230 -35.90 -0.60 21.73
N GLN A 231 -35.69 -1.88 22.08
CA GLN A 231 -36.74 -2.80 22.56
C GLN A 231 -36.67 -3.06 24.07
N THR A 232 -35.67 -2.51 24.77
CA THR A 232 -35.49 -2.64 26.23
C THR A 232 -35.89 -1.38 27.01
N LEU A 233 -36.64 -0.45 26.40
CA LEU A 233 -37.24 0.71 27.06
C LEU A 233 -38.78 0.65 26.99
#